data_AF-A0A955LLC0-F1
#
_entry.id   AF-A0A955LLC0-F1
#
_cell.length_a   1.000
_cell.length_b   1.000
_cell.length_c   1.000
_cell.angle_alpha   90.00
_cell.angle_beta   90.00
_cell.angle_gamma   90.00
#
_symmetry.space_group_name_H-M   'P 1'
#
loop_
_entity.id
_entity.type
_entity.pdbx_description
1 polymer ?
#
loop_
_entity_poly.entity_id
_entity_poly.type
_entity_poly.pdbx_seq_one_letter_code
_entity_poly.pdbx_strand_id
1 'polypeptide(L)'
;MNVEESQKSPWIRIVLMIVCVVGFVVLPVVLFLYFYPSPLITLMVKTSYPKDSYPLLYKTPTTVVVNESAASGPDYEANGVNYNSPWGEVDEMIESGDSVGFKFADDRSVLIFGTDVSANLVKPFLAEVTDYEKELFVNVFGEDALSNDYELRRHVLFSDASSMKFVMSPATAVSTYSLLNLKVASAMYVQDDEGEIVAFTANNIKGFWFDRQDEVGTILITMYPLNNNDLPYEMSIKGTKQEIEAILNSVVIELK
;
A
#
# COMPACT_ATOMS: atom_id res chain seq x y z
N MET A 1 -8.66 -63.84 51.31
CA MET A 1 -9.11 -63.36 49.98
C MET A 1 -8.92 -61.84 50.02
N ASN A 2 -7.75 -61.38 49.58
CA ASN A 2 -7.33 -59.98 49.74
C ASN A 2 -8.12 -59.11 48.77
N VAL A 3 -9.04 -58.32 49.31
CA VAL A 3 -9.59 -57.16 48.61
C VAL A 3 -8.53 -56.06 48.77
N GLU A 4 -7.55 -56.09 47.88
CA GLU A 4 -6.60 -54.99 47.71
C GLU A 4 -7.37 -53.86 47.00
N GLU A 5 -8.21 -53.19 47.77
CA GLU A 5 -8.99 -52.04 47.32
C GLU A 5 -8.00 -50.92 47.03
N SER A 6 -7.63 -50.85 45.76
CA SER A 6 -6.78 -49.85 45.14
C SER A 6 -7.12 -48.46 45.67
N GLN A 7 -6.35 -48.03 46.66
CA GLN A 7 -6.27 -46.67 47.15
C GLN A 7 -5.64 -45.82 46.03
N LYS A 8 -6.39 -45.60 44.93
CA LYS A 8 -5.99 -44.70 43.86
C LYS A 8 -5.86 -43.31 44.48
N SER A 9 -4.61 -42.95 44.72
CA SER A 9 -4.14 -41.69 45.29
C SER A 9 -5.02 -40.52 44.81
N PRO A 10 -5.55 -39.66 45.71
CA PRO A 10 -6.41 -38.53 45.35
C PRO A 10 -5.76 -37.62 44.29
N TRP A 11 -4.43 -37.61 44.22
CA TRP A 11 -3.65 -36.94 43.17
C TRP A 11 -3.95 -37.45 41.76
N ILE A 12 -4.18 -38.75 41.57
CA ILE A 12 -4.52 -39.33 40.27
C ILE A 12 -5.88 -38.80 39.78
N ARG A 13 -6.84 -38.62 40.69
CA ARG A 13 -8.17 -38.05 40.36
C ARG A 13 -8.07 -36.57 40.02
N ILE A 14 -7.26 -35.81 40.76
CA ILE A 14 -7.02 -34.39 40.49
C ILE A 14 -6.31 -34.20 39.14
N VAL A 15 -5.27 -34.98 38.85
CA VAL A 15 -4.55 -34.93 37.57
C VAL A 15 -5.48 -35.31 36.41
N LEU A 16 -6.28 -36.37 36.54
CA LEU A 16 -7.28 -36.73 35.52
C LEU A 16 -8.32 -35.63 35.33
N MET A 17 -8.81 -35.00 36.40
CA MET A 17 -9.77 -33.90 36.29
C MET A 17 -9.15 -32.69 35.60
N ILE A 18 -7.91 -32.33 35.92
CA ILE A 18 -7.18 -31.24 35.25
C ILE A 18 -6.97 -31.58 33.77
N VAL A 19 -6.51 -32.80 33.44
CA VAL A 19 -6.33 -33.23 32.03
C VAL A 19 -7.65 -33.22 31.28
N CYS A 20 -8.75 -33.65 31.90
CA CYS A 20 -10.08 -33.59 31.30
C CYS A 20 -10.54 -32.14 31.11
N VAL A 21 -10.38 -31.25 32.09
CA VAL A 21 -10.78 -29.84 32.00
C VAL A 21 -9.93 -29.09 30.98
N VAL A 22 -8.60 -29.27 31.02
CA VAL A 22 -7.67 -28.71 30.03
C VAL A 22 -7.97 -29.26 28.65
N GLY A 23 -8.21 -30.57 28.50
CA GLY A 23 -8.62 -31.16 27.23
C GLY A 23 -9.96 -30.61 26.72
N PHE A 24 -10.96 -30.48 27.58
CA PHE A 24 -12.28 -29.95 27.23
C PHE A 24 -12.29 -28.44 26.95
N VAL A 25 -11.31 -27.67 27.44
CA VAL A 25 -11.23 -26.23 27.18
C VAL A 25 -10.25 -25.92 26.06
N VAL A 26 -9.05 -26.52 26.08
CA VAL A 26 -8.00 -26.27 25.09
C VAL A 26 -8.34 -26.90 23.75
N LEU A 27 -8.87 -28.12 23.70
CA LEU A 27 -9.16 -28.78 22.41
C LEU A 27 -10.21 -28.00 21.61
N PRO A 28 -11.36 -27.56 22.18
CA PRO A 28 -12.31 -26.74 21.43
C PRO A 28 -11.74 -25.39 21.05
N VAL A 29 -10.89 -24.76 21.87
CA VAL A 29 -10.24 -23.49 21.52
C VAL A 29 -9.25 -23.67 20.36
N VAL A 30 -8.42 -24.71 20.38
CA VAL A 30 -7.48 -25.01 19.28
C VAL A 30 -8.22 -25.36 18.01
N LEU A 31 -9.27 -26.18 18.09
CA LEU A 31 -10.12 -26.50 16.94
C LEU A 31 -10.82 -25.24 16.41
N PHE A 32 -11.35 -24.41 17.30
CA PHE A 32 -11.98 -23.14 16.92
C PHE A 32 -10.98 -22.22 16.21
N LEU A 33 -9.76 -22.07 16.72
CA LEU A 33 -8.73 -21.24 16.07
C LEU A 33 -8.18 -21.85 14.78
N TYR A 34 -8.20 -23.18 14.64
CA TYR A 34 -7.82 -23.87 13.41
C TYR A 34 -8.84 -23.65 12.29
N PHE A 35 -10.14 -23.75 12.58
CA PHE A 35 -11.21 -23.53 11.61
C PHE A 35 -11.57 -22.04 11.43
N TYR A 36 -11.25 -21.20 12.42
CA TYR A 36 -11.44 -19.76 12.41
C TYR A 36 -10.12 -19.08 12.79
N PRO A 37 -9.17 -18.93 11.84
CA PRO A 37 -7.90 -18.25 12.10
C PRO A 37 -8.04 -16.73 12.20
N SER A 38 -9.19 -16.15 11.80
CA SER A 38 -9.44 -14.71 11.82
C SER A 38 -9.09 -14.04 13.17
N PRO A 39 -9.48 -14.59 14.34
CA PRO A 39 -9.04 -14.09 15.63
C PRO A 39 -7.52 -14.04 15.82
N LEU A 40 -6.80 -15.09 15.39
CA LEU A 40 -5.34 -15.13 15.48
C LEU A 40 -4.69 -14.11 14.54
N ILE A 41 -5.15 -14.02 13.30
CA ILE A 41 -4.62 -13.04 12.33
C ILE A 41 -4.91 -11.61 12.80
N THR A 42 -6.12 -11.34 13.30
CA THR A 42 -6.49 -10.03 13.85
C THR A 42 -5.62 -9.67 15.05
N LEU A 43 -5.39 -10.63 15.95
CA LEU A 43 -4.51 -10.44 17.10
C LEU A 43 -3.09 -10.14 16.63
N MET A 44 -2.55 -10.94 15.71
CA MET A 44 -1.22 -10.77 15.13
C MET A 44 -1.06 -9.38 14.49
N VAL A 45 -2.03 -8.91 13.70
CA VAL A 45 -1.97 -7.56 13.12
C VAL A 45 -1.94 -6.50 14.21
N LYS A 46 -2.83 -6.58 15.20
CA LYS A 46 -2.89 -5.57 16.28
C LYS A 46 -1.64 -5.57 17.17
N THR A 47 -0.98 -6.70 17.34
CA THR A 47 0.24 -6.81 18.15
C THR A 47 1.51 -6.49 17.37
N SER A 48 1.61 -6.93 16.12
CA SER A 48 2.80 -6.72 15.27
C SER A 48 2.80 -5.35 14.61
N TYR A 49 1.61 -4.78 14.37
CA TYR A 49 1.42 -3.48 13.74
C TYR A 49 0.53 -2.57 14.61
N PRO A 50 0.96 -2.23 15.84
CA PRO A 50 0.21 -1.31 16.68
C PRO A 50 0.12 0.07 16.00
N LYS A 51 -1.02 0.75 16.19
CA LYS A 51 -1.32 2.03 15.52
C LYS A 51 -0.24 3.08 15.75
N ASP A 52 0.28 3.17 16.96
CA ASP A 52 1.27 4.19 17.33
C ASP A 52 2.66 3.95 16.69
N SER A 53 2.97 2.70 16.28
CA SER A 53 4.24 2.37 15.62
C SER A 53 4.11 2.23 14.10
N TYR A 54 2.90 1.98 13.60
CA TYR A 54 2.60 1.83 12.17
C TYR A 54 1.34 2.62 11.78
N PRO A 55 1.31 3.94 11.98
CA PRO A 55 0.10 4.74 11.78
C PRO A 55 -0.41 4.70 10.34
N LEU A 56 0.52 4.58 9.37
CA LEU A 56 0.24 4.42 7.94
C LEU A 56 -0.74 3.28 7.62
N LEU A 57 -0.66 2.16 8.35
CA LEU A 57 -1.54 1.01 8.14
C LEU A 57 -3.00 1.30 8.53
N TYR A 58 -3.24 2.38 9.26
CA TYR A 58 -4.54 2.83 9.73
C TYR A 58 -5.05 4.07 9.00
N LYS A 59 -4.35 4.54 7.96
CA LYS A 59 -4.73 5.70 7.15
C LYS A 59 -5.19 5.27 5.77
N THR A 60 -6.35 5.71 5.32
CA THR A 60 -6.75 5.54 3.91
C THR A 60 -6.38 6.79 3.10
N PRO A 61 -6.15 6.68 1.78
CA PRO A 61 -5.83 7.85 0.97
C PRO A 61 -6.95 8.90 0.98
N THR A 62 -6.56 10.17 1.04
CA THR A 62 -7.47 11.29 0.78
C THR A 62 -7.58 11.50 -0.72
N THR A 63 -8.80 11.57 -1.25
CA THR A 63 -9.02 11.79 -2.69
C THR A 63 -9.04 13.27 -3.02
N VAL A 64 -8.19 13.70 -3.95
CA VAL A 64 -8.07 15.10 -4.42
C VAL A 64 -8.29 15.17 -5.92
N VAL A 65 -9.06 16.16 -6.38
CA VAL A 65 -9.10 16.53 -7.80
C VAL A 65 -8.27 17.80 -7.95
N VAL A 66 -7.18 17.71 -8.69
CA VAL A 66 -6.28 18.82 -8.94
C VAL A 66 -6.97 19.78 -9.91
N ASN A 67 -7.51 20.88 -9.38
CA ASN A 67 -8.22 21.90 -10.14
C ASN A 67 -7.43 23.21 -10.26
N GLU A 68 -6.21 23.26 -9.74
CA GLU A 68 -5.34 24.42 -9.85
C GLU A 68 -5.07 24.76 -11.31
N SER A 69 -4.88 26.03 -11.62
CA SER A 69 -4.45 26.40 -12.97
C SER A 69 -3.12 25.71 -13.27
N ALA A 70 -2.96 25.18 -14.48
CA ALA A 70 -1.68 24.62 -14.91
C ALA A 70 -0.57 25.63 -14.66
N ALA A 71 0.59 25.14 -14.21
CA ALA A 71 1.74 25.97 -13.95
C ALA A 71 2.04 26.89 -15.15
N SER A 72 2.16 28.19 -14.90
CA SER A 72 2.56 29.15 -15.92
C SER A 72 4.09 29.30 -15.89
N GLY A 73 4.77 28.60 -16.79
CA GLY A 73 6.23 28.71 -16.94
C GLY A 73 6.77 27.79 -18.03
N PRO A 74 8.10 27.60 -18.11
CA PRO A 74 8.72 26.87 -19.21
C PRO A 74 8.26 25.40 -19.28
N ASP A 75 8.23 24.86 -20.50
CA ASP A 75 7.98 23.45 -20.77
C ASP A 75 9.27 22.63 -20.54
N TYR A 76 9.13 21.49 -19.88
CA TYR A 76 10.19 20.53 -19.66
C TYR A 76 9.75 19.13 -20.08
N GLU A 77 10.67 18.39 -20.69
CA GLU A 77 10.46 17.02 -21.13
C GLU A 77 11.55 16.11 -20.55
N ALA A 78 11.15 15.00 -19.95
CA ALA A 78 12.06 13.87 -19.73
C ALA A 78 11.30 12.55 -19.66
N ASN A 79 11.91 11.47 -20.17
CA ASN A 79 11.37 10.11 -20.11
C ASN A 79 9.91 9.97 -20.60
N GLY A 80 9.52 10.77 -21.59
CA GLY A 80 8.15 10.78 -22.14
C GLY A 80 7.14 11.52 -21.26
N VAL A 81 7.58 12.24 -20.23
CA VAL A 81 6.77 13.11 -19.39
C VAL A 81 7.07 14.57 -19.75
N ASN A 82 6.06 15.27 -20.24
CA ASN A 82 6.06 16.71 -20.49
C ASN A 82 5.32 17.43 -19.36
N TYR A 83 5.86 18.53 -18.87
CA TYR A 83 5.21 19.35 -17.84
C TYR A 83 5.67 20.81 -17.88
N ASN A 84 4.84 21.70 -17.35
CA ASN A 84 5.20 23.08 -17.08
C ASN A 84 5.68 23.22 -15.62
N SER A 85 6.78 23.94 -15.41
CA SER A 85 7.20 24.33 -14.08
C SER A 85 6.79 25.78 -13.79
N PRO A 86 6.24 26.11 -12.61
CA PRO A 86 6.01 27.51 -12.22
C PRO A 86 7.32 28.20 -11.83
N TRP A 87 8.42 27.44 -11.81
CA TRP A 87 9.76 27.94 -11.51
C TRP A 87 10.42 28.47 -12.78
N GLY A 88 11.43 29.33 -12.60
CA GLY A 88 12.16 29.94 -13.71
C GLY A 88 13.03 28.94 -14.47
N GLU A 89 14.15 29.42 -15.02
CA GLU A 89 15.09 28.54 -15.72
C GLU A 89 15.71 27.48 -14.80
N VAL A 90 16.14 26.37 -15.40
CA VAL A 90 16.81 25.27 -14.70
C VAL A 90 18.24 25.70 -14.38
N ASP A 91 18.62 25.57 -13.11
CA ASP A 91 19.99 25.81 -12.64
C ASP A 91 20.92 24.65 -13.03
N GLU A 92 20.42 23.42 -12.91
CA GLU A 92 21.19 22.20 -13.17
C GLU A 92 20.29 21.06 -13.66
N MET A 93 20.73 20.37 -14.72
CA MET A 93 20.14 19.12 -15.18
C MET A 93 21.02 17.96 -14.73
N ILE A 94 20.41 16.96 -14.09
CA ILE A 94 21.09 15.80 -13.49
C ILE A 94 20.58 14.54 -14.19
N GLU A 95 21.44 13.85 -14.91
CA GLU A 95 21.12 12.53 -15.47
C GLU A 95 21.78 11.44 -14.63
N SER A 96 21.00 10.47 -14.16
CA SER A 96 21.51 9.36 -13.34
C SER A 96 20.78 8.06 -13.68
N GLY A 97 21.45 7.19 -14.43
CA GLY A 97 20.84 5.96 -14.95
C GLY A 97 19.66 6.30 -15.86
N ASP A 98 18.51 5.71 -15.58
CA ASP A 98 17.28 5.97 -16.34
C ASP A 98 16.48 7.16 -15.79
N SER A 99 17.04 7.95 -14.87
CA SER A 99 16.35 9.09 -14.24
C SER A 99 16.94 10.41 -14.71
N VAL A 100 16.06 11.39 -14.91
CA VAL A 100 16.42 12.76 -15.31
C VAL A 100 15.85 13.74 -14.29
N GLY A 101 16.72 14.54 -13.71
CA GLY A 101 16.41 15.55 -12.71
C GLY A 101 16.64 16.96 -13.23
N PHE A 102 15.76 17.87 -12.86
CA PHE A 102 15.86 19.29 -13.08
C PHE A 102 15.89 19.97 -11.72
N LYS A 103 16.96 20.70 -11.43
CA LYS A 103 17.10 21.53 -10.23
C LYS A 103 16.89 22.99 -10.60
N PHE A 104 16.17 23.68 -9.74
CA PHE A 104 15.80 25.08 -9.88
C PHE A 104 16.29 25.88 -8.67
N ALA A 105 16.14 27.20 -8.75
CA ALA A 105 16.40 28.10 -7.63
C ALA A 105 15.62 27.69 -6.36
N ASP A 106 16.12 28.13 -5.21
CA ASP A 106 15.53 27.86 -3.89
C ASP A 106 15.41 26.36 -3.55
N ASP A 107 16.31 25.56 -4.11
CA ASP A 107 16.44 24.12 -3.86
C ASP A 107 15.19 23.31 -4.27
N ARG A 108 14.44 23.81 -5.26
CA ARG A 108 13.34 23.09 -5.88
C ARG A 108 13.82 22.14 -6.94
N SER A 109 13.10 21.04 -7.13
CA SER A 109 13.50 20.03 -8.10
C SER A 109 12.35 19.18 -8.59
N VAL A 110 12.52 18.66 -9.79
CA VAL A 110 11.71 17.57 -10.35
C VAL A 110 12.68 16.46 -10.78
N LEU A 111 12.45 15.24 -10.33
CA LEU A 111 13.17 14.05 -10.79
C LEU A 111 12.16 13.10 -11.42
N ILE A 112 12.35 12.77 -12.69
CA ILE A 112 11.51 11.84 -13.44
C ILE A 112 12.28 10.53 -13.59
N PHE A 113 11.68 9.44 -13.14
CA PHE A 113 12.26 8.10 -13.26
C PHE A 113 11.89 7.48 -14.61
N GLY A 114 12.78 6.66 -15.16
CA GLY A 114 12.49 5.89 -16.37
C GLY A 114 11.39 4.86 -16.12
N THR A 115 10.67 4.49 -17.19
CA THR A 115 9.58 3.50 -17.11
C THR A 115 10.07 2.13 -16.64
N ASP A 116 11.34 1.80 -16.89
CA ASP A 116 11.94 0.52 -16.48
C ASP A 116 12.14 0.41 -14.96
N VAL A 117 12.16 1.56 -14.27
CA VAL A 117 12.22 1.64 -12.80
C VAL A 117 10.84 1.44 -12.19
N SER A 118 9.78 1.78 -12.93
CA SER A 118 8.40 1.73 -12.47
C SER A 118 7.84 0.31 -12.66
N ALA A 119 7.74 -0.45 -11.58
CA ALA A 119 7.28 -1.84 -11.65
C ALA A 119 5.80 -1.92 -12.08
N ASN A 120 5.54 -2.46 -13.28
CA ASN A 120 4.22 -2.96 -13.68
C ASN A 120 4.10 -4.42 -13.21
N LEU A 121 3.15 -4.69 -12.32
CA LEU A 121 3.00 -6.01 -11.70
C LEU A 121 1.89 -6.83 -12.34
N VAL A 122 0.77 -6.20 -12.70
CA VAL A 122 -0.44 -6.88 -13.15
C VAL A 122 -0.25 -7.48 -14.54
N LYS A 123 0.33 -6.73 -15.48
CA LYS A 123 0.45 -7.20 -16.87
C LYS A 123 1.40 -8.40 -17.01
N PRO A 124 2.61 -8.41 -16.41
CA PRO A 124 3.46 -9.60 -16.41
C PRO A 124 2.85 -10.78 -15.67
N PHE A 125 2.23 -10.53 -14.50
CA PHE A 125 1.55 -11.57 -13.73
C PHE A 125 0.48 -12.28 -14.57
N LEU A 126 -0.40 -11.52 -15.23
CA LEU A 126 -1.47 -12.07 -16.06
C LEU A 126 -0.98 -12.91 -17.25
N ALA A 127 0.24 -12.69 -17.73
CA ALA A 127 0.81 -13.42 -18.86
C ALA A 127 1.28 -14.83 -18.49
N GLU A 128 1.64 -15.06 -17.23
CA GLU A 128 2.33 -16.29 -16.79
C GLU A 128 1.47 -17.20 -15.91
N VAL A 129 0.31 -16.74 -15.45
CA VAL A 129 -0.48 -17.42 -14.41
C VAL A 129 -1.59 -18.32 -14.95
N THR A 130 -1.83 -19.39 -14.19
CA THR A 130 -2.96 -20.30 -14.37
C THR A 130 -4.28 -19.69 -13.90
N ASP A 131 -5.41 -20.26 -14.32
CA ASP A 131 -6.74 -19.80 -13.88
C ASP A 131 -6.92 -19.91 -12.35
N TYR A 132 -6.31 -20.92 -11.73
CA TYR A 132 -6.30 -21.07 -10.27
C TYR A 132 -5.56 -19.92 -9.57
N GLU A 133 -4.41 -19.50 -10.11
CA GLU A 133 -3.65 -18.37 -9.57
C GLU A 133 -4.36 -17.04 -9.77
N LYS A 134 -5.10 -16.88 -10.87
CA LYS A 134 -6.00 -15.72 -11.07
C LYS A 134 -7.10 -15.70 -10.03
N GLU A 135 -7.75 -16.84 -9.76
CA GLU A 135 -8.77 -16.94 -8.72
C GLU A 135 -8.20 -16.60 -7.34
N LEU A 136 -7.00 -17.08 -7.02
CA LEU A 136 -6.31 -16.73 -5.78
C LEU A 136 -6.03 -15.22 -5.70
N PHE A 137 -5.59 -14.61 -6.80
CA PHE A 137 -5.36 -13.17 -6.89
C PHE A 137 -6.67 -12.40 -6.64
N VAL A 138 -7.76 -12.75 -7.31
CA VAL A 138 -9.09 -12.13 -7.11
C VAL A 138 -9.54 -12.26 -5.66
N ASN A 139 -9.30 -13.42 -5.04
CA ASN A 139 -9.65 -13.65 -3.64
C ASN A 139 -8.85 -12.76 -2.67
N VAL A 140 -7.62 -12.37 -3.02
CA VAL A 140 -6.76 -11.53 -2.18
C VAL A 140 -6.95 -10.04 -2.46
N PHE A 141 -7.02 -9.64 -3.74
CA PHE A 141 -6.94 -8.26 -4.18
C PHE A 141 -8.27 -7.69 -4.68
N GLY A 142 -9.26 -8.54 -4.97
CA GLY A 142 -10.50 -8.17 -5.63
C GLY A 142 -10.43 -8.35 -7.15
N GLU A 143 -11.59 -8.38 -7.80
CA GLU A 143 -11.71 -8.56 -9.25
C GLU A 143 -11.13 -7.36 -10.01
N ASP A 144 -11.42 -6.14 -9.55
CA ASP A 144 -10.97 -4.90 -10.19
C ASP A 144 -9.44 -4.75 -10.19
N ALA A 145 -8.74 -5.36 -9.22
CA ALA A 145 -7.27 -5.30 -9.12
C ALA A 145 -6.55 -6.01 -10.27
N LEU A 146 -7.23 -6.90 -11.01
CA LEU A 146 -6.68 -7.51 -12.23
C LEU A 146 -6.78 -6.59 -13.45
N SER A 147 -7.53 -5.50 -13.37
CA SER A 147 -7.75 -4.64 -14.53
C SER A 147 -6.49 -3.87 -14.95
N ASN A 148 -5.73 -3.36 -13.97
CA ASN A 148 -4.48 -2.61 -14.18
C ASN A 148 -3.74 -2.36 -12.85
N ASP A 149 -2.49 -1.92 -12.96
CA ASP A 149 -1.65 -1.60 -11.80
C ASP A 149 -2.22 -0.48 -10.91
N TYR A 150 -2.95 0.48 -11.48
CA TYR A 150 -3.59 1.52 -10.70
C TYR A 150 -4.63 0.93 -9.75
N GLU A 151 -5.50 0.04 -10.21
CA GLU A 151 -6.50 -0.60 -9.35
C GLU A 151 -5.83 -1.50 -8.31
N LEU A 152 -4.82 -2.29 -8.68
CA LEU A 152 -4.04 -3.07 -7.70
C LEU A 152 -3.48 -2.16 -6.60
N ARG A 153 -2.80 -1.07 -6.97
CA ARG A 153 -2.21 -0.14 -6.01
C ARG A 153 -3.29 0.58 -5.20
N ARG A 154 -4.43 0.91 -5.81
CA ARG A 154 -5.60 1.46 -5.12
C ARG A 154 -6.09 0.51 -4.04
N HIS A 155 -6.29 -0.77 -4.34
CA HIS A 155 -6.70 -1.78 -3.37
C HIS A 155 -5.70 -1.91 -2.22
N VAL A 156 -4.40 -1.90 -2.51
CA VAL A 156 -3.33 -1.92 -1.50
C VAL A 156 -3.39 -0.68 -0.61
N LEU A 157 -3.38 0.52 -1.18
CA LEU A 157 -3.28 1.78 -0.42
C LEU A 157 -4.55 2.08 0.37
N PHE A 158 -5.74 1.72 -0.13
CA PHE A 158 -7.01 1.87 0.60
C PHE A 158 -7.26 0.81 1.68
N SER A 159 -6.38 -0.19 1.83
CA SER A 159 -6.48 -1.14 2.94
C SER A 159 -6.24 -0.46 4.30
N ASP A 160 -7.01 -0.86 5.31
CA ASP A 160 -6.97 -0.27 6.65
C ASP A 160 -6.99 -1.36 7.72
N ALA A 161 -5.98 -1.35 8.60
CA ALA A 161 -5.86 -2.28 9.71
C ALA A 161 -7.02 -2.18 10.70
N SER A 162 -7.71 -1.04 10.79
CA SER A 162 -8.91 -0.87 11.62
C SER A 162 -10.10 -1.73 11.14
N SER A 163 -10.11 -2.12 9.86
CA SER A 163 -11.14 -2.98 9.27
C SER A 163 -11.04 -4.44 9.74
N MET A 164 -9.90 -4.85 10.30
CA MET A 164 -9.67 -6.21 10.82
C MET A 164 -10.50 -6.48 12.08
N LYS A 165 -11.42 -7.44 11.98
CA LYS A 165 -12.34 -7.83 13.06
C LYS A 165 -12.13 -9.29 13.44
N PHE A 166 -12.26 -9.58 14.74
CA PHE A 166 -12.18 -10.96 15.27
C PHE A 166 -13.21 -11.92 14.69
N VAL A 167 -14.31 -11.41 14.11
CA VAL A 167 -15.44 -12.21 13.60
C VAL A 167 -15.56 -12.10 12.07
N MET A 168 -14.45 -11.85 11.36
CA MET A 168 -14.46 -11.82 9.88
C MET A 168 -14.19 -13.21 9.28
N SER A 169 -14.54 -13.40 8.01
CA SER A 169 -14.25 -14.68 7.34
C SER A 169 -12.74 -14.92 7.24
N PRO A 170 -12.26 -16.18 7.25
CA PRO A 170 -10.84 -16.48 7.08
C PRO A 170 -10.26 -15.90 5.79
N ALA A 171 -11.00 -15.98 4.68
CA ALA A 171 -10.59 -15.43 3.39
C ALA A 171 -10.41 -13.91 3.46
N THR A 172 -11.37 -13.19 4.07
CA THR A 172 -11.27 -11.73 4.26
C THR A 172 -10.09 -11.35 5.15
N ALA A 173 -9.85 -12.10 6.23
CA ALA A 173 -8.72 -11.85 7.13
C ALA A 173 -7.37 -12.01 6.41
N VAL A 174 -7.22 -13.07 5.60
CA VAL A 174 -6.00 -13.31 4.80
C VAL A 174 -5.83 -12.24 3.73
N SER A 175 -6.89 -11.92 2.96
CA SER A 175 -6.88 -10.85 1.97
C SER A 175 -6.43 -9.51 2.57
N THR A 176 -7.07 -9.08 3.66
CA THR A 176 -6.75 -7.81 4.32
C THR A 176 -5.33 -7.83 4.88
N TYR A 177 -4.89 -8.94 5.49
CA TYR A 177 -3.51 -9.09 5.96
C TYR A 177 -2.49 -8.95 4.83
N SER A 178 -2.72 -9.59 3.68
CA SER A 178 -1.85 -9.49 2.51
C SER A 178 -1.77 -8.07 1.96
N LEU A 179 -2.93 -7.38 1.84
CA LEU A 179 -2.99 -5.99 1.41
C LEU A 179 -2.22 -5.06 2.36
N LEU A 180 -2.35 -5.25 3.67
CA LEU A 180 -1.62 -4.46 4.66
C LEU A 180 -0.10 -4.66 4.55
N ASN A 181 0.37 -5.89 4.34
CA ASN A 181 1.81 -6.14 4.15
C ASN A 181 2.35 -5.43 2.91
N LEU A 182 1.60 -5.47 1.80
CA LEU A 182 1.99 -4.76 0.58
C LEU A 182 1.93 -3.24 0.75
N LYS A 183 1.02 -2.74 1.59
CA LYS A 183 0.94 -1.32 1.90
C LYS A 183 2.17 -0.84 2.66
N VAL A 184 2.70 -1.62 3.61
CA VAL A 184 3.97 -1.30 4.29
C VAL A 184 5.09 -1.13 3.27
N ALA A 185 5.20 -2.04 2.30
CA ALA A 185 6.23 -1.96 1.25
C ALA A 185 5.99 -0.76 0.31
N SER A 186 4.74 -0.49 -0.05
CA SER A 186 4.37 0.52 -1.07
C SER A 186 4.45 1.96 -0.57
N ALA A 187 4.36 2.18 0.74
CA ALA A 187 4.30 3.50 1.35
C ALA A 187 5.40 3.69 2.42
N MET A 188 6.53 3.01 2.26
CA MET A 188 7.69 3.08 3.17
C MET A 188 8.28 4.49 3.37
N TYR A 189 7.95 5.44 2.48
CA TYR A 189 8.39 6.84 2.56
C TYR A 189 7.53 7.68 3.52
N VAL A 190 6.38 7.16 3.96
CA VAL A 190 5.50 7.77 4.97
C VAL A 190 5.57 6.95 6.25
N GLN A 191 6.67 7.11 7.00
CA GLN A 191 6.82 6.43 8.29
C GLN A 191 6.26 7.25 9.45
N ASP A 192 6.05 8.55 9.24
CA ASP A 192 5.71 9.48 10.30
C ASP A 192 4.19 9.69 10.41
N ASP A 193 3.75 9.99 11.63
CA ASP A 193 2.34 10.17 11.98
C ASP A 193 1.68 11.37 11.27
N GLU A 194 2.49 12.27 10.72
CA GLU A 194 2.03 13.49 10.04
C GLU A 194 1.83 13.29 8.54
N GLY A 195 2.41 12.25 7.94
CA GLY A 195 2.31 12.06 6.50
C GLY A 195 0.95 11.52 6.03
N GLU A 196 0.50 11.97 4.87
CA GLU A 196 -0.74 11.58 4.23
C GLU A 196 -0.47 10.80 2.94
N ILE A 197 -1.36 9.85 2.64
CA ILE A 197 -1.45 9.25 1.32
C ILE A 197 -2.53 10.02 0.59
N VAL A 198 -2.23 10.53 -0.61
CA VAL A 198 -3.21 11.23 -1.43
C VAL A 198 -3.42 10.42 -2.70
N ALA A 199 -4.68 10.14 -3.02
CA ALA A 199 -5.09 9.67 -4.33
C ALA A 199 -5.55 10.88 -5.13
N PHE A 200 -4.97 11.12 -6.30
CA PHE A 200 -5.27 12.32 -7.08
C PHE A 200 -5.73 12.00 -8.50
N THR A 201 -6.50 12.93 -9.05
CA THR A 201 -6.80 13.02 -10.48
C THR A 201 -6.49 14.43 -10.95
N ALA A 202 -5.73 14.54 -12.04
CA ALA A 202 -5.44 15.78 -12.76
C ALA A 202 -5.85 15.64 -14.24
N ASN A 203 -5.65 16.68 -15.05
CA ASN A 203 -6.12 16.75 -16.45
C ASN A 203 -5.99 15.43 -17.26
N ASN A 204 -4.79 14.84 -17.32
CA ASN A 204 -4.52 13.65 -18.16
C ASN A 204 -4.03 12.43 -17.37
N ILE A 205 -3.89 12.57 -16.05
CA ILE A 205 -3.27 11.57 -15.18
C ILE A 205 -4.08 11.37 -13.91
N LYS A 206 -3.96 10.18 -13.34
CA LYS A 206 -4.40 9.86 -11.98
C LYS A 206 -3.25 9.17 -11.25
N GLY A 207 -3.27 9.16 -9.92
CA GLY A 207 -2.15 8.57 -9.21
C GLY A 207 -2.23 8.66 -7.72
N PHE A 208 -1.07 8.42 -7.11
CA PHE A 208 -0.89 8.52 -5.67
C PHE A 208 0.36 9.33 -5.37
N TRP A 209 0.29 10.15 -4.33
CA TRP A 209 1.48 10.78 -3.77
C TRP A 209 1.49 10.69 -2.25
N PHE A 210 2.68 10.89 -1.70
CA PHE A 210 2.96 10.76 -0.28
C PHE A 210 3.36 12.12 0.28
N ASP A 211 2.40 12.78 0.91
CA ASP A 211 2.54 14.14 1.44
C ASP A 211 3.08 14.08 2.87
N ARG A 212 4.13 14.84 3.19
CA ARG A 212 4.68 14.92 4.55
C ARG A 212 4.15 16.12 5.35
N GLN A 213 3.23 16.91 4.79
CA GLN A 213 2.72 18.17 5.34
C GLN A 213 3.77 19.27 5.58
N ASP A 214 4.99 19.12 5.04
CA ASP A 214 6.01 20.16 5.06
C ASP A 214 5.64 21.31 4.08
N GLU A 215 5.88 22.57 4.47
CA GLU A 215 5.63 23.74 3.58
C GLU A 215 6.38 23.62 2.24
N VAL A 216 7.60 23.07 2.27
CA VAL A 216 8.40 22.70 1.10
C VAL A 216 8.96 21.30 1.33
N GLY A 217 8.27 20.30 0.81
CA GLY A 217 8.62 18.89 0.97
C GLY A 217 9.04 18.24 -0.36
N THR A 218 9.73 17.11 -0.27
CA THR A 218 9.93 16.21 -1.42
C THR A 218 8.82 15.16 -1.41
N ILE A 219 8.01 15.16 -2.45
CA ILE A 219 6.89 14.24 -2.64
C ILE A 219 7.23 13.27 -3.76
N LEU A 220 7.15 11.96 -3.46
CA LEU A 220 7.17 10.91 -4.46
C LEU A 220 5.74 10.67 -4.98
N ILE A 221 5.62 10.63 -6.31
CA ILE A 221 4.37 10.59 -7.04
C ILE A 221 4.44 9.41 -8.00
N THR A 222 3.43 8.54 -7.94
CA THR A 222 3.21 7.51 -8.95
C THR A 222 1.99 7.90 -9.77
N MET A 223 2.18 8.04 -11.08
CA MET A 223 1.22 8.56 -12.04
C MET A 223 0.83 7.48 -13.05
N TYR A 224 -0.42 7.51 -13.48
CA TYR A 224 -0.98 6.64 -14.49
C TYR A 224 -1.72 7.50 -15.51
N PRO A 225 -1.43 7.36 -16.81
CA PRO A 225 -2.21 8.00 -17.87
C PRO A 225 -3.69 7.61 -17.78
N LEU A 226 -4.60 8.56 -17.94
CA LEU A 226 -6.05 8.27 -17.98
C LEU A 226 -6.48 7.47 -19.22
N ASN A 227 -5.64 7.43 -20.26
CA ASN A 227 -5.88 6.73 -21.51
C ASN A 227 -5.51 5.22 -21.49
N ASN A 228 -5.36 4.62 -20.31
CA ASN A 228 -5.26 3.16 -20.11
C ASN A 228 -4.01 2.46 -20.69
N ASN A 229 -2.84 3.10 -20.65
CA ASN A 229 -1.59 2.41 -21.02
C ASN A 229 -1.01 1.52 -19.89
N ASP A 230 -1.65 1.47 -18.73
CA ASP A 230 -1.35 0.64 -17.53
C ASP A 230 0.10 0.68 -17.01
N LEU A 231 0.95 1.53 -17.58
CA LEU A 231 2.32 1.71 -17.16
C LEU A 231 2.39 2.84 -16.12
N PRO A 232 2.89 2.55 -14.90
CA PRO A 232 3.17 3.58 -13.94
C PRO A 232 4.34 4.45 -14.39
N TYR A 233 4.26 5.73 -14.10
CA TYR A 233 5.36 6.69 -14.20
C TYR A 233 5.65 7.21 -12.80
N GLU A 234 6.92 7.30 -12.43
CA GLU A 234 7.32 7.86 -11.15
C GLU A 234 7.97 9.23 -11.33
N MET A 235 7.62 10.14 -10.42
CA MET A 235 8.17 11.48 -10.36
C MET A 235 8.38 11.86 -8.89
N SER A 236 9.49 12.51 -8.58
CA SER A 236 9.74 13.13 -7.28
C SER A 236 9.80 14.64 -7.46
N ILE A 237 8.98 15.39 -6.74
CA ILE A 237 8.94 16.86 -6.82
C ILE A 237 9.26 17.44 -5.45
N LYS A 238 10.17 18.41 -5.41
CA LYS A 238 10.44 19.24 -4.24
C LYS A 238 9.89 20.64 -4.45
N GLY A 239 8.85 21.00 -3.70
CA GLY A 239 8.16 22.28 -3.81
C GLY A 239 7.05 22.43 -2.77
N THR A 240 6.29 23.51 -2.86
CA THR A 240 5.05 23.64 -2.08
C THR A 240 3.95 22.77 -2.68
N LYS A 241 2.95 22.41 -1.86
CA LYS A 241 1.80 21.62 -2.33
C LYS A 241 1.09 22.25 -3.54
N GLN A 242 0.89 23.57 -3.51
CA GLN A 242 0.23 24.28 -4.61
C GLN A 242 1.03 24.22 -5.91
N GLU A 243 2.36 24.29 -5.83
CA GLU A 243 3.22 24.19 -7.02
C GLU A 243 3.25 22.78 -7.58
N ILE A 244 3.26 21.78 -6.70
CA ILE A 244 3.16 20.37 -7.09
C ILE A 244 1.83 20.12 -7.82
N GLU A 245 0.72 20.60 -7.26
CA GLU A 245 -0.60 20.53 -7.89
C GLU A 245 -0.62 21.24 -9.25
N ALA A 246 -0.04 22.44 -9.36
CA ALA A 246 0.05 23.17 -10.63
C ALA A 246 0.90 22.44 -11.68
N ILE A 247 2.03 21.84 -11.29
CA ILE A 247 2.88 21.01 -12.16
C ILE A 247 2.07 19.79 -12.63
N LEU A 248 1.45 19.04 -11.71
CA LEU A 248 0.68 17.84 -12.05
C LEU A 248 -0.49 18.12 -12.99
N ASN A 249 -1.10 19.32 -12.89
CA ASN A 249 -2.17 19.69 -13.82
C ASN A 249 -1.70 20.00 -15.24
N SER A 250 -0.40 20.23 -15.43
CA SER A 250 0.23 20.42 -16.74
C SER A 250 0.82 19.15 -17.33
N VAL A 251 0.88 18.04 -16.57
CA VAL A 251 1.54 16.82 -17.01
C VAL A 251 0.84 16.21 -18.22
N VAL A 252 1.64 15.91 -19.24
CA VAL A 252 1.27 15.15 -20.43
C VAL A 252 2.27 14.01 -20.59
N ILE A 253 1.75 12.78 -20.71
CA ILE A 253 2.58 11.59 -20.90
C ILE A 253 2.48 11.18 -22.37
N GLU A 254 3.61 11.22 -23.08
CA GLU A 254 3.72 10.75 -24.45
C GLU A 254 3.93 9.23 -24.47
N LEU A 255 2.99 8.54 -25.10
CA LEU A 255 3.07 7.09 -25.30
C LEU A 255 4.01 6.82 -26.47
N LYS A 256 5.20 6.27 -26.19
CA LYS A 256 6.13 5.77 -27.21
C LYS A 256 5.78 4.34 -27.61
#